data_AF-A0A347TIS1-F1
#
_entry.id   AF-A0A347TIS1-F1
#
_cell.length_a   1.000
_cell.length_b   1.000
_cell.length_c   1.000
_cell.angle_alpha   90.00
_cell.angle_beta   90.00
_cell.angle_gamma   90.00
#
_symmetry.space_group_name_H-M   'P 1'
#
loop_
_entity.id
_entity.type
_entity.pdbx_description
1 polymer ?
#
loop_
_entity_poly.entity_id
_entity_poly.type
_entity_poly.pdbx_seq_one_letter_code
_entity_poly.pdbx_strand_id
1 'polypeptide(L)'
;MNNIKTIKIEQVKIGERVTSLDTKTVELIKKSINENGQYNPISLNLIDGEYVLISGYHRLIAHKELGLTEIEASVYTDLSKEKVEIIELEENIIRKHFDHFELGKLIEKYDKLCSNTSKTKKAKAKNEEIKDKTGVQPREIQRSRKLWNELSKNKSLIEHLETKTEPLVNEDLKKLASFSKENQEIIINLTKDLLNKKTLKNAILKVEHTIEEKIEQSRKQNLRKLTSNVCFKGDSLEILKSIPKNHFSHCITDIPYGISVKKEMGKNTTSCKSEEWDKDIPPLELFNEIYRTLKPGGFFVTTFSPRSDLILNLHDKLKEVGFNIKFNQLYWVHDPNLPRSYWMEDKQKSKVKEDEDNVDKSSNFKGEKTPHIASSVEPIIIVQKPFEDSIYEHATKALNDDTLSKGTINIEETKVNNKQVQQLISIEEINEFIGKRFSIKNWSQQIFGNMIFTSKPNEEKNYNYKGEEIKSKNVNSKKANDHASVKPVALFAYLLKLFNTDKDGIILEPFAGSGTTLISSKLLKMNYFGIEQDDGYYEIIKQRLIQDKSYTNDDLKSNFFNN
;
A
#
# COMPACT_ATOMS: atom_id res chain seq x y z
N MET A 1 -9.99 64.85 -20.35
CA MET A 1 -10.79 65.75 -19.50
C MET A 1 -12.24 65.45 -19.82
N ASN A 2 -12.97 64.82 -18.90
CA ASN A 2 -14.35 64.46 -19.13
C ASN A 2 -15.22 65.66 -18.78
N ASN A 3 -16.00 66.17 -19.74
CA ASN A 3 -16.96 67.22 -19.46
C ASN A 3 -18.20 66.57 -18.83
N ILE A 4 -18.39 66.82 -17.53
CA ILE A 4 -19.66 66.51 -16.86
C ILE A 4 -20.72 67.41 -17.49
N LYS A 5 -21.83 66.81 -17.93
CA LYS A 5 -22.98 67.48 -18.52
C LYS A 5 -24.25 67.05 -17.82
N THR A 6 -25.19 67.96 -17.70
CA THR A 6 -26.56 67.64 -17.30
C THR A 6 -27.31 67.13 -18.53
N ILE A 7 -27.84 65.91 -18.45
CA ILE A 7 -28.53 65.23 -19.55
C ILE A 7 -29.97 64.95 -19.13
N LYS A 8 -30.93 65.15 -20.06
CA LYS A 8 -32.31 64.75 -19.81
C LYS A 8 -32.40 63.24 -19.74
N ILE A 9 -33.04 62.72 -18.70
CA ILE A 9 -33.12 61.28 -18.43
C ILE A 9 -33.79 60.51 -19.57
N GLU A 10 -34.74 61.13 -20.29
CA GLU A 10 -35.41 60.58 -21.47
C GLU A 10 -34.47 60.33 -22.66
N GLN A 11 -33.35 61.05 -22.74
CA GLN A 11 -32.36 60.91 -23.81
C GLN A 11 -31.41 59.74 -23.58
N VAL A 12 -31.40 59.16 -22.37
CA VAL A 12 -30.50 58.07 -22.01
C VAL A 12 -31.11 56.72 -22.38
N LYS A 13 -30.50 56.06 -23.38
CA LYS A 13 -30.82 54.69 -23.76
C LYS A 13 -30.08 53.69 -22.87
N ILE A 14 -30.81 52.69 -22.38
CA ILE A 14 -30.27 51.60 -21.58
C ILE A 14 -30.02 50.43 -22.54
N GLY A 15 -28.76 50.10 -22.78
CA GLY A 15 -28.36 48.91 -23.55
C GLY A 15 -28.42 47.62 -22.73
N GLU A 16 -27.95 46.51 -23.31
CA GLU A 16 -27.72 45.26 -22.58
C GLU A 16 -26.81 45.50 -21.37
N ARG A 17 -27.17 44.94 -20.21
CA ARG A 17 -26.45 45.18 -18.95
C ARG A 17 -25.70 43.94 -18.52
N VAL A 18 -24.49 44.14 -18.00
CA VAL A 18 -23.68 43.05 -17.43
C VAL A 18 -24.26 42.57 -16.09
N THR A 19 -24.92 43.47 -15.35
CA THR A 19 -25.50 43.20 -14.03
C THR A 19 -26.97 43.58 -13.98
N SER A 20 -27.75 42.87 -13.17
CA SER A 20 -29.17 43.15 -12.94
C SER A 20 -29.38 44.34 -12.00
N LEU A 21 -30.58 44.91 -12.03
CA LEU A 21 -30.99 45.96 -11.11
C LEU A 21 -31.14 45.37 -9.70
N ASP A 22 -30.55 46.03 -8.69
CA ASP A 22 -30.77 45.71 -7.29
C ASP A 22 -31.63 46.80 -6.65
N THR A 23 -32.87 46.43 -6.32
CA THR A 23 -33.89 47.33 -5.78
C THR A 23 -33.49 47.92 -4.43
N LYS A 24 -32.77 47.17 -3.58
CA LYS A 24 -32.29 47.67 -2.28
C LYS A 24 -31.25 48.77 -2.44
N THR A 25 -30.29 48.58 -3.35
CA THR A 25 -29.29 49.60 -3.67
C THR A 25 -29.94 50.85 -4.28
N VAL A 26 -30.96 50.69 -5.14
CA VAL A 26 -31.71 51.83 -5.69
C VAL A 26 -32.34 52.66 -4.56
N GLU A 27 -33.03 52.03 -3.60
CA GLU A 27 -33.65 52.73 -2.46
C GLU A 27 -32.63 53.50 -1.59
N LEU A 28 -31.46 52.92 -1.33
CA LEU A 28 -30.39 53.61 -0.61
C LEU A 28 -29.86 54.82 -1.39
N ILE A 29 -29.70 54.68 -2.70
CA ILE A 29 -29.26 55.77 -3.58
C ILE A 29 -30.33 56.88 -3.63
N LYS A 30 -31.62 56.52 -3.71
CA LYS A 30 -32.74 57.50 -3.67
C LYS A 30 -32.70 58.34 -2.40
N LYS A 31 -32.53 57.69 -1.24
CA LYS A 31 -32.39 58.39 0.04
C LYS A 31 -31.20 59.36 0.03
N SER A 32 -30.04 58.89 -0.44
CA SER A 32 -28.85 59.73 -0.55
C SER A 32 -29.04 60.94 -1.48
N ILE A 33 -29.72 60.76 -2.62
CA ILE A 33 -29.97 61.84 -3.59
C ILE A 33 -30.93 62.86 -3.01
N ASN A 34 -31.99 62.43 -2.32
CA ASN A 34 -32.91 63.35 -1.66
C ASN A 34 -32.23 64.19 -0.56
N GLU A 35 -31.33 63.58 0.21
CA GLU A 35 -30.66 64.25 1.33
C GLU A 35 -29.54 65.19 0.86
N ASN A 36 -28.79 64.80 -0.19
CA ASN A 36 -27.52 65.46 -0.51
C ASN A 36 -27.30 65.77 -2.01
N GLY A 37 -28.28 65.46 -2.86
CA GLY A 37 -28.13 65.57 -4.32
C GLY A 37 -27.25 64.47 -4.93
N GLN A 38 -26.92 64.63 -6.20
CA GLN A 38 -26.10 63.67 -6.94
C GLN A 38 -24.61 63.89 -6.63
N TYR A 39 -23.98 62.95 -5.92
CA TYR A 39 -22.54 63.02 -5.64
C TYR A 39 -21.64 62.57 -6.80
N ASN A 40 -22.12 61.64 -7.61
CA ASN A 40 -21.31 61.00 -8.64
C ASN A 40 -22.07 61.05 -9.97
N PRO A 41 -21.46 61.50 -11.08
CA PRO A 41 -22.08 61.47 -12.40
C PRO A 41 -22.28 60.02 -12.89
N ILE A 42 -23.30 59.77 -13.72
CA ILE A 42 -23.39 58.53 -14.50
C ILE A 42 -22.40 58.59 -15.67
N SER A 43 -22.12 57.46 -16.33
CA SER A 43 -21.25 57.45 -17.52
C SER A 43 -22.06 57.12 -18.76
N LEU A 44 -21.94 57.93 -19.81
CA LEU A 44 -22.67 57.79 -21.07
C LEU A 44 -21.69 57.69 -22.25
N ASN A 45 -22.03 56.86 -23.23
CA ASN A 45 -21.36 56.77 -24.52
C ASN A 45 -22.24 57.48 -25.56
N LEU A 46 -21.70 58.48 -26.24
CA LEU A 46 -22.33 59.18 -27.34
C LEU A 46 -21.88 58.53 -28.65
N ILE A 47 -22.80 57.82 -29.31
CA ILE A 47 -22.59 57.19 -30.62
C ILE A 47 -23.76 57.63 -31.50
N ASP A 48 -23.48 58.09 -32.72
CA ASP A 48 -24.51 58.50 -33.71
C ASP A 48 -25.55 59.49 -33.16
N GLY A 49 -25.15 60.36 -32.23
CA GLY A 49 -26.02 61.34 -31.58
C GLY A 49 -26.88 60.79 -30.43
N GLU A 50 -26.75 59.52 -30.08
CA GLU A 50 -27.51 58.89 -29.01
C GLU A 50 -26.67 58.65 -27.75
N TYR A 51 -27.24 58.92 -26.58
CA TYR A 51 -26.60 58.65 -25.29
C TYR A 51 -26.92 57.24 -24.80
N VAL A 52 -25.95 56.34 -24.84
CA VAL A 52 -26.06 54.96 -24.33
C VAL A 52 -25.40 54.86 -22.96
N LEU A 53 -26.09 54.29 -21.99
CA LEU A 53 -25.59 54.14 -20.63
C LEU A 53 -24.39 53.17 -20.56
N ILE A 54 -23.24 53.65 -20.08
CA ILE A 54 -22.08 52.83 -19.72
C ILE A 54 -22.26 52.34 -18.29
N SER A 55 -22.35 53.27 -17.33
CA SER A 55 -22.40 52.95 -15.90
C SER A 55 -23.24 53.93 -15.09
N GLY A 56 -23.60 53.53 -13.87
CA GLY A 56 -24.55 54.27 -13.03
C GLY A 56 -26.01 53.87 -13.19
N TYR A 57 -26.28 52.62 -13.59
CA TYR A 57 -27.64 52.12 -13.84
C TYR A 57 -28.60 52.28 -12.65
N HIS A 58 -28.22 51.84 -11.45
CA HIS A 58 -29.04 52.05 -10.23
C HIS A 58 -29.31 53.53 -9.94
N ARG A 59 -28.37 54.42 -10.28
CA ARG A 59 -28.51 55.87 -10.08
C ARG A 59 -29.48 56.50 -11.08
N LEU A 60 -29.43 56.06 -12.34
CA LEU A 60 -30.39 56.48 -13.37
C LEU A 60 -31.81 56.06 -12.99
N ILE A 61 -31.99 54.83 -12.52
CA ILE A 61 -33.31 54.35 -12.05
C ILE A 61 -33.76 55.12 -10.81
N ALA A 62 -32.87 55.37 -9.84
CA ALA A 62 -33.18 56.18 -8.67
C ALA A 62 -33.69 57.58 -9.06
N HIS A 63 -33.06 58.26 -10.03
CA HIS A 63 -33.54 59.57 -10.50
C HIS A 63 -34.92 59.48 -11.17
N LYS A 64 -35.16 58.44 -11.98
CA LYS A 64 -36.48 58.19 -12.59
C LYS A 64 -37.57 58.00 -11.54
N GLU A 65 -37.30 57.20 -10.50
CA GLU A 65 -38.27 56.92 -9.43
C GLU A 65 -38.51 58.12 -8.51
N LEU A 66 -37.55 59.04 -8.40
CA LEU A 66 -37.71 60.31 -7.69
C LEU A 66 -38.44 61.38 -8.50
N GLY A 67 -38.77 61.11 -9.77
CA GLY A 67 -39.42 62.06 -10.67
C GLY A 67 -38.51 63.19 -11.16
N LEU A 68 -37.18 63.04 -11.03
CA LEU A 68 -36.22 63.99 -11.59
C LEU A 68 -36.20 63.85 -13.11
N THR A 69 -36.02 64.96 -13.83
CA THR A 69 -36.02 64.99 -15.31
C THR A 69 -34.60 65.01 -15.91
N GLU A 70 -33.61 65.35 -15.10
CA GLU A 70 -32.22 65.55 -15.51
C GLU A 70 -31.25 64.81 -14.57
N ILE A 71 -30.10 64.41 -15.10
CA ILE A 71 -29.05 63.69 -14.37
C ILE A 71 -27.66 64.14 -14.84
N GLU A 72 -26.71 64.29 -13.91
CA GLU A 72 -25.33 64.60 -14.26
C GLU A 72 -24.63 63.38 -14.84
N ALA A 73 -23.95 63.56 -15.97
CA ALA A 73 -23.30 62.49 -16.71
C ALA A 73 -21.91 62.90 -17.23
N SER A 74 -20.94 61.99 -17.09
CA SER A 74 -19.68 62.01 -17.82
C SER A 74 -19.90 61.40 -19.19
N VAL A 75 -19.67 62.17 -20.26
CA VAL A 75 -19.91 61.72 -21.64
C VAL A 75 -18.59 61.32 -22.31
N TYR A 76 -18.58 60.12 -22.85
CA TYR A 76 -17.54 59.54 -23.70
C TYR A 76 -18.06 59.46 -25.14
N THR A 77 -17.19 59.55 -26.14
CA THR A 77 -17.58 59.51 -27.56
C THR A 77 -17.01 58.28 -28.25
N ASP A 78 -17.83 57.63 -29.08
CA ASP A 78 -17.42 56.56 -30.01
C ASP A 78 -16.67 55.39 -29.36
N LEU A 79 -17.03 55.01 -28.13
CA LEU A 79 -16.47 53.79 -27.52
C LEU A 79 -17.10 52.53 -28.14
N SER A 80 -16.26 51.54 -28.46
CA SER A 80 -16.76 50.24 -28.94
C SER A 80 -17.59 49.50 -27.88
N LYS A 81 -18.48 48.59 -28.30
CA LYS A 81 -19.33 47.79 -27.40
C LYS A 81 -18.48 47.04 -26.35
N GLU A 82 -17.38 46.43 -26.78
CA GLU A 82 -16.45 45.71 -25.90
C GLU A 82 -15.81 46.62 -24.87
N LYS A 83 -15.45 47.85 -25.26
CA LYS A 83 -14.83 48.82 -24.36
C LYS A 83 -15.82 49.31 -23.30
N VAL A 84 -17.08 49.51 -23.68
CA VAL A 84 -18.17 49.83 -22.75
C VAL A 84 -18.38 48.71 -21.73
N GLU A 85 -18.44 47.45 -22.18
CA GLU A 85 -18.58 46.29 -21.28
C GLU A 85 -17.41 46.13 -20.31
N ILE A 86 -16.18 46.39 -20.77
CA ILE A 86 -14.98 46.38 -19.91
C ILE A 86 -15.08 47.47 -18.84
N ILE A 87 -15.49 48.70 -19.19
CA ILE A 87 -15.63 49.80 -18.23
C ILE A 87 -16.71 49.46 -17.19
N GLU A 88 -17.84 48.88 -17.62
CA GLU A 88 -18.89 48.43 -16.70
C GLU A 88 -18.39 47.35 -15.74
N LEU A 89 -17.62 46.37 -16.24
CA LEU A 89 -17.02 45.32 -15.40
C LEU A 89 -15.98 45.87 -14.42
N GLU A 90 -15.11 46.78 -14.87
CA GLU A 90 -14.11 47.45 -14.03
C GLU A 90 -14.79 48.21 -12.88
N GLU A 91 -15.83 49.00 -13.17
CA GLU A 91 -16.59 49.70 -12.13
C GLU A 91 -17.31 48.73 -11.20
N ASN A 92 -17.88 47.65 -11.74
CA ASN A 92 -18.52 46.64 -10.90
C ASN A 92 -17.53 46.00 -9.95
N ILE A 93 -16.34 45.57 -10.40
CA ILE A 93 -15.30 44.98 -9.54
C ILE A 93 -14.82 45.97 -8.46
N ILE A 94 -14.81 47.28 -8.75
CA ILE A 94 -14.45 48.36 -7.79
C ILE A 94 -15.53 48.53 -6.70
N ARG A 95 -16.79 48.17 -6.94
CA ARG A 95 -17.87 48.29 -5.95
C ARG A 95 -17.69 47.26 -4.81
N LYS A 96 -18.09 47.67 -3.60
CA LYS A 96 -17.84 47.01 -2.30
C LYS A 96 -17.87 45.47 -2.31
N HIS A 97 -16.84 44.88 -1.69
CA HIS A 97 -16.68 43.49 -1.20
C HIS A 97 -17.54 42.41 -1.87
N PHE A 98 -17.10 41.94 -3.04
CA PHE A 98 -17.56 40.66 -3.59
C PHE A 98 -17.03 39.50 -2.77
N ASP A 99 -17.84 38.46 -2.65
CA ASP A 99 -17.31 37.16 -2.26
C ASP A 99 -16.43 36.56 -3.38
N HIS A 100 -15.65 35.54 -3.05
CA HIS A 100 -14.74 34.91 -4.01
C HIS A 100 -15.46 34.25 -5.21
N PHE A 101 -16.76 33.95 -5.10
CA PHE A 101 -17.55 33.35 -6.17
C PHE A 101 -17.95 34.41 -7.20
N GLU A 102 -18.57 35.51 -6.77
CA GLU A 102 -18.99 36.62 -7.63
C GLU A 102 -17.77 37.28 -8.31
N LEU A 103 -16.69 37.49 -7.55
CA LEU A 103 -15.44 38.03 -8.08
C LEU A 103 -14.83 37.11 -9.15
N GLY A 104 -14.84 35.79 -8.91
CA GLY A 104 -14.36 34.80 -9.89
C GLY A 104 -15.11 34.85 -11.22
N LYS A 105 -16.44 34.98 -11.17
CA LYS A 105 -17.31 35.11 -12.34
C LYS A 105 -17.02 36.38 -13.15
N LEU A 106 -16.90 37.53 -12.45
CA LEU A 106 -16.59 38.81 -13.09
C LEU A 106 -15.20 38.78 -13.75
N ILE A 107 -14.21 38.17 -13.09
CA ILE A 107 -12.85 38.02 -13.63
C ILE A 107 -12.85 37.14 -14.89
N GLU A 108 -13.60 36.03 -14.93
CA GLU A 108 -13.67 35.18 -16.12
C GLU A 108 -14.26 35.95 -17.31
N LYS A 109 -15.32 36.74 -17.09
CA LYS A 109 -15.93 37.57 -18.12
C LYS A 109 -14.98 38.66 -18.61
N TYR A 110 -14.28 39.33 -17.70
CA TYR A 110 -13.24 40.32 -18.02
C TYR A 110 -12.11 39.67 -18.87
N ASP A 111 -11.64 38.50 -18.49
CA ASP A 111 -10.59 37.78 -19.21
C ASP A 111 -11.01 37.43 -20.64
N LYS A 112 -12.25 36.98 -20.86
CA LYS A 112 -12.77 36.65 -22.20
C LYS A 112 -12.82 37.88 -23.10
N LEU A 113 -13.30 39.01 -22.60
CA LEU A 113 -13.38 40.27 -23.36
C LEU A 113 -11.99 40.86 -23.69
N CYS A 114 -11.05 40.81 -22.73
CA CYS A 114 -9.68 41.27 -22.96
C CYS A 114 -8.86 40.35 -23.88
N SER A 115 -9.19 39.05 -23.94
CA SER A 115 -8.50 38.09 -24.83
C SER A 115 -8.82 38.35 -26.30
N ASN A 116 -9.97 38.96 -26.61
CA ASN A 116 -10.36 39.34 -27.96
C ASN A 116 -9.68 40.63 -28.47
N THR A 117 -8.98 41.37 -27.59
CA THR A 117 -8.41 42.70 -27.89
C THR A 117 -6.88 42.77 -27.79
N SER A 118 -6.17 41.75 -27.27
CA SER A 118 -4.69 41.74 -27.26
C SER A 118 -4.02 40.37 -27.03
N LYS A 119 -2.71 40.27 -27.34
CA LYS A 119 -1.84 39.07 -27.23
C LYS A 119 -1.92 38.40 -25.85
N THR A 120 -1.79 37.07 -25.83
CA THR A 120 -1.82 36.20 -24.64
C THR A 120 -0.81 36.60 -23.57
N LYS A 121 -1.22 37.40 -22.58
CA LYS A 121 -0.42 37.72 -21.40
C LYS A 121 -0.38 36.54 -20.40
N LYS A 122 0.77 36.33 -19.75
CA LYS A 122 0.93 35.36 -18.64
C LYS A 122 0.00 35.71 -17.46
N ALA A 123 -0.49 34.70 -16.74
CA ALA A 123 -1.47 34.86 -15.65
C ALA A 123 -1.08 35.90 -14.58
N LYS A 124 0.21 35.97 -14.20
CA LYS A 124 0.71 36.97 -13.24
C LYS A 124 0.52 38.41 -13.74
N ALA A 125 0.76 38.66 -15.02
CA ALA A 125 0.59 39.99 -15.62
C ALA A 125 -0.89 40.39 -15.73
N LYS A 126 -1.80 39.41 -15.95
CA LYS A 126 -3.25 39.66 -15.94
C LYS A 126 -3.76 40.08 -14.56
N ASN A 127 -3.24 39.48 -13.49
CA ASN A 127 -3.65 39.82 -12.13
C ASN A 127 -3.18 41.23 -11.72
N GLU A 128 -1.96 41.62 -12.07
CA GLU A 128 -1.48 43.00 -11.81
C GLU A 128 -2.29 44.04 -12.61
N GLU A 129 -2.65 43.75 -13.86
CA GLU A 129 -3.50 44.65 -14.65
C GLU A 129 -4.89 44.85 -14.03
N ILE A 130 -5.51 43.78 -13.52
CA ILE A 130 -6.80 43.90 -12.81
C ILE A 130 -6.63 44.70 -11.52
N LYS A 131 -5.55 44.47 -10.76
CA LYS A 131 -5.25 45.26 -9.55
C LYS A 131 -5.08 46.75 -9.87
N ASP A 132 -4.33 47.10 -10.91
CA ASP A 132 -4.06 48.50 -11.26
C ASP A 132 -5.34 49.26 -11.64
N LYS A 133 -6.32 48.55 -12.21
CA LYS A 133 -7.59 49.14 -12.62
C LYS A 133 -8.69 49.11 -11.57
N THR A 134 -8.70 48.08 -10.71
CA THR A 134 -9.82 47.80 -9.80
C THR A 134 -9.47 47.91 -8.32
N GLY A 135 -8.19 47.96 -7.97
CA GLY A 135 -7.69 47.98 -6.59
C GLY A 135 -7.68 46.64 -5.86
N VAL A 136 -8.25 45.58 -6.45
CA VAL A 136 -8.31 44.24 -5.84
C VAL A 136 -6.92 43.60 -5.80
N GLN A 137 -6.55 42.99 -4.67
CA GLN A 137 -5.20 42.47 -4.50
C GLN A 137 -4.94 41.24 -5.40
N PRO A 138 -3.74 41.08 -6.00
CA PRO A 138 -3.43 39.94 -6.88
C PRO A 138 -3.67 38.57 -6.24
N ARG A 139 -3.51 38.46 -4.91
CA ARG A 139 -3.78 37.22 -4.16
C ARG A 139 -5.26 36.87 -4.14
N GLU A 140 -6.13 37.86 -3.96
CA GLU A 140 -7.59 37.66 -3.95
C GLU A 140 -8.10 37.29 -5.35
N ILE A 141 -7.56 37.95 -6.39
CA ILE A 141 -7.82 37.63 -7.79
C ILE A 141 -7.42 36.17 -8.10
N GLN A 142 -6.22 35.77 -7.67
CA GLN A 142 -5.72 34.41 -7.87
C GLN A 142 -6.60 33.37 -7.17
N ARG A 143 -7.01 33.64 -5.93
CA ARG A 143 -7.86 32.75 -5.13
C ARG A 143 -9.25 32.59 -5.77
N SER A 144 -9.87 33.69 -6.16
CA SER A 144 -11.19 33.71 -6.80
C SER A 144 -11.18 33.00 -8.16
N ARG A 145 -10.12 33.19 -8.97
CA ARG A 145 -9.92 32.43 -10.23
C ARG A 145 -9.82 30.93 -9.99
N LYS A 146 -9.03 30.52 -8.98
CA LYS A 146 -8.84 29.09 -8.68
C LYS A 146 -10.16 28.44 -8.28
N LEU A 147 -10.90 29.10 -7.39
CA LEU A 147 -12.23 28.65 -6.97
C LEU A 147 -13.17 28.54 -8.18
N TRP A 148 -13.27 29.60 -9.00
CA TRP A 148 -14.16 29.61 -10.17
C TRP A 148 -13.81 28.55 -11.20
N ASN A 149 -12.52 28.29 -11.46
CA ASN A 149 -12.09 27.24 -12.40
C ASN A 149 -12.47 25.82 -11.95
N GLU A 150 -12.58 25.59 -10.64
CA GLU A 150 -13.07 24.32 -10.10
C GLU A 150 -14.60 24.26 -10.11
N LEU A 151 -15.28 25.37 -9.76
CA LEU A 151 -16.74 25.47 -9.73
C LEU A 151 -17.38 25.42 -11.12
N SER A 152 -16.79 26.08 -12.13
CA SER A 152 -17.30 26.16 -13.51
C SER A 152 -17.44 24.82 -14.21
N LYS A 153 -16.79 23.78 -13.69
CA LYS A 153 -16.93 22.39 -14.15
C LYS A 153 -18.26 21.75 -13.69
N ASN A 154 -18.96 22.36 -12.74
CA ASN A 154 -20.15 21.81 -12.09
C ASN A 154 -21.35 22.77 -12.24
N LYS A 155 -22.04 22.69 -13.39
CA LYS A 155 -23.19 23.58 -13.72
C LYS A 155 -24.30 23.57 -12.66
N SER A 156 -24.66 22.39 -12.14
CA SER A 156 -25.69 22.21 -11.09
C SER A 156 -25.38 22.98 -9.80
N LEU A 157 -24.11 23.01 -9.40
CA LEU A 157 -23.67 23.69 -8.17
C LEU A 157 -23.66 25.21 -8.35
N ILE A 158 -23.31 25.69 -9.55
CA ILE A 158 -23.39 27.12 -9.89
C ILE A 158 -24.83 27.59 -9.86
N GLU A 159 -25.75 26.84 -10.48
CA GLU A 159 -27.17 27.19 -10.50
C GLU A 159 -27.76 27.28 -9.08
N HIS A 160 -27.37 26.37 -8.18
CA HIS A 160 -27.73 26.45 -6.76
C HIS A 160 -27.14 27.69 -6.06
N LEU A 161 -25.86 28.00 -6.29
CA LEU A 161 -25.20 29.17 -5.69
C LEU A 161 -25.79 30.50 -6.19
N GLU A 162 -26.26 30.54 -7.44
CA GLU A 162 -26.87 31.72 -8.06
C GLU A 162 -28.31 31.94 -7.61
N THR A 163 -29.10 30.88 -7.49
CA THR A 163 -30.53 30.97 -7.17
C THR A 163 -30.81 31.24 -5.69
N LYS A 164 -29.87 30.89 -4.78
CA LYS A 164 -29.98 31.09 -3.31
C LYS A 164 -31.34 30.66 -2.70
N THR A 165 -32.07 29.75 -3.35
CA THR A 165 -33.47 29.44 -3.01
C THR A 165 -33.69 28.00 -2.58
N GLU A 166 -32.78 27.07 -2.89
CA GLU A 166 -32.90 25.66 -2.53
C GLU A 166 -31.68 25.11 -1.74
N PRO A 167 -31.89 24.19 -0.79
CA PRO A 167 -30.81 23.57 -0.03
C PRO A 167 -29.98 22.60 -0.88
N LEU A 168 -28.66 22.57 -0.66
CA LEU A 168 -27.74 21.65 -1.36
C LEU A 168 -28.19 20.19 -1.25
N VAL A 169 -28.25 19.48 -2.39
CA VAL A 169 -28.63 18.05 -2.43
C VAL A 169 -27.41 17.13 -2.25
N ASN A 170 -27.66 15.85 -1.94
CA ASN A 170 -26.61 14.85 -1.70
C ASN A 170 -25.58 14.72 -2.83
N GLU A 171 -26.00 14.96 -4.07
CA GLU A 171 -25.11 14.89 -5.22
C GLU A 171 -24.10 16.04 -5.25
N ASP A 172 -24.52 17.24 -4.81
CA ASP A 172 -23.66 18.41 -4.70
C ASP A 172 -22.63 18.25 -3.57
N LEU A 173 -23.03 17.61 -2.46
CA LEU A 173 -22.14 17.28 -1.35
C LEU A 173 -21.05 16.27 -1.76
N LYS A 174 -21.38 15.27 -2.59
CA LYS A 174 -20.38 14.36 -3.16
C LYS A 174 -19.39 15.09 -4.06
N LYS A 175 -19.88 16.05 -4.86
CA LYS A 175 -19.04 16.87 -5.73
C LYS A 175 -18.12 17.78 -4.89
N LEU A 176 -18.62 18.39 -3.82
CA LEU A 176 -17.84 19.19 -2.85
C LEU A 176 -16.66 18.43 -2.25
N ALA A 177 -16.83 17.13 -1.97
CA ALA A 177 -15.75 16.29 -1.46
C ALA A 177 -14.55 16.15 -2.41
N SER A 178 -14.70 16.49 -3.70
CA SER A 178 -13.60 16.46 -4.67
C SER A 178 -12.76 17.75 -4.72
N PHE A 179 -13.20 18.82 -4.06
CA PHE A 179 -12.51 20.10 -4.01
C PHE A 179 -11.43 20.12 -2.91
N SER A 180 -10.47 21.05 -3.01
CA SER A 180 -9.47 21.24 -1.94
C SER A 180 -10.10 21.71 -0.63
N LYS A 181 -9.49 21.37 0.53
CA LYS A 181 -9.99 21.75 1.87
C LYS A 181 -10.28 23.26 1.99
N GLU A 182 -9.40 24.08 1.46
CA GLU A 182 -9.54 25.54 1.47
C GLU A 182 -10.77 26.01 0.65
N ASN A 183 -11.03 25.38 -0.49
CA ASN A 183 -12.19 25.70 -1.33
C ASN A 183 -13.50 25.18 -0.73
N GLN A 184 -13.48 24.02 -0.06
CA GLN A 184 -14.63 23.49 0.66
C GLN A 184 -15.12 24.46 1.73
N GLU A 185 -14.20 25.05 2.50
CA GLU A 185 -14.54 26.02 3.56
C GLU A 185 -15.20 27.28 2.99
N ILE A 186 -14.70 27.79 1.85
CA ILE A 186 -15.29 28.95 1.17
C ILE A 186 -16.72 28.62 0.69
N ILE A 187 -16.93 27.48 0.04
CA ILE A 187 -18.26 27.11 -0.49
C ILE A 187 -19.25 26.83 0.66
N ILE A 188 -18.80 26.20 1.75
CA ILE A 188 -19.60 26.01 2.95
C ILE A 188 -20.00 27.38 3.52
N ASN A 189 -19.07 28.33 3.64
CA ASN A 189 -19.37 29.67 4.11
C ASN A 189 -20.40 30.41 3.23
N LEU A 190 -20.33 30.25 1.91
CA LEU A 190 -21.29 30.83 0.95
C LEU A 190 -22.69 30.19 1.05
N THR A 191 -22.78 28.95 1.51
CA THR A 191 -24.02 28.18 1.59
C THR A 191 -24.56 28.01 3.01
N LYS A 192 -23.92 28.67 3.99
CA LYS A 192 -24.30 28.61 5.42
C LYS A 192 -25.77 28.94 5.66
N ASP A 193 -26.32 29.89 4.90
CA ASP A 193 -27.71 30.35 5.03
C ASP A 193 -28.72 29.40 4.35
N LEU A 194 -28.25 28.50 3.48
CA LEU A 194 -29.05 27.50 2.76
C LEU A 194 -29.09 26.14 3.47
N LEU A 195 -28.41 26.01 4.62
CA LEU A 195 -28.23 24.74 5.31
C LEU A 195 -28.87 24.77 6.70
N ASN A 196 -29.87 23.92 6.92
CA ASN A 196 -30.28 23.52 8.26
C ASN A 196 -29.06 22.91 8.99
N LYS A 197 -28.76 23.37 10.22
CA LYS A 197 -27.65 22.91 11.08
C LYS A 197 -27.50 21.38 11.15
N LYS A 198 -28.61 20.64 11.15
CA LYS A 198 -28.62 19.16 11.20
C LYS A 198 -28.12 18.53 9.91
N THR A 199 -28.50 19.10 8.75
CA THR A 199 -28.08 18.62 7.43
C THR A 199 -26.60 18.90 7.18
N LEU A 200 -26.13 20.10 7.57
CA LEU A 200 -24.70 20.46 7.49
C LEU A 200 -23.83 19.52 8.33
N LYS A 201 -24.23 19.24 9.58
CA LYS A 201 -23.49 18.34 10.48
C LYS A 201 -23.36 16.93 9.89
N ASN A 202 -24.43 16.39 9.31
CA ASN A 202 -24.43 15.07 8.70
C ASN A 202 -23.63 15.02 7.39
N ALA A 203 -23.64 16.10 6.61
CA ALA A 203 -22.84 16.22 5.40
C ALA A 203 -21.34 16.26 5.72
N ILE A 204 -20.94 17.06 6.71
CA ILE A 204 -19.55 17.13 7.20
C ILE A 204 -19.08 15.76 7.66
N LEU A 205 -19.84 15.08 8.53
CA LEU A 205 -19.51 13.73 9.01
C LEU A 205 -19.30 12.72 7.88
N LYS A 206 -20.13 12.75 6.84
CA LYS A 206 -19.98 11.85 5.68
C LYS A 206 -18.75 12.17 4.83
N VAL A 207 -18.44 13.45 4.63
CA VAL A 207 -17.25 13.89 3.89
C VAL A 207 -15.98 13.52 4.66
N GLU A 208 -15.95 13.78 5.97
CA GLU A 208 -14.87 13.36 6.86
C GLU A 208 -14.62 11.86 6.77
N HIS A 209 -15.67 11.05 6.88
CA HIS A 209 -15.57 9.59 6.76
C HIS A 209 -15.02 9.15 5.39
N THR A 210 -15.51 9.74 4.29
CA THR A 210 -15.03 9.42 2.94
C THR A 210 -13.55 9.79 2.75
N ILE A 211 -13.11 10.89 3.35
CA ILE A 211 -11.71 11.33 3.31
C ILE A 211 -10.83 10.35 4.11
N GLU A 212 -11.27 9.95 5.30
CA GLU A 212 -10.59 8.96 6.12
C GLU A 212 -10.43 7.63 5.39
N GLU A 213 -11.49 7.13 4.74
CA GLU A 213 -11.44 5.92 3.91
C GLU A 213 -10.41 6.02 2.78
N LYS A 214 -10.37 7.15 2.05
CA LYS A 214 -9.40 7.36 0.96
C LYS A 214 -7.96 7.46 1.47
N ILE A 215 -7.75 8.14 2.60
CA ILE A 215 -6.44 8.22 3.25
C ILE A 215 -5.99 6.82 3.66
N GLU A 216 -6.87 6.04 4.27
CA GLU A 216 -6.59 4.68 4.71
C GLU A 216 -6.28 3.74 3.53
N GLN A 217 -7.06 3.81 2.45
CA GLN A 217 -6.77 3.07 1.22
C GLN A 217 -5.40 3.43 0.64
N SER A 218 -5.06 4.72 0.59
CA SER A 218 -3.76 5.18 0.11
C SER A 218 -2.61 4.71 1.02
N ARG A 219 -2.80 4.74 2.35
CA ARG A 219 -1.84 4.20 3.32
C ARG A 219 -1.63 2.71 3.14
N LYS A 220 -2.71 1.91 3.05
CA LYS A 220 -2.65 0.47 2.78
C LYS A 220 -1.91 0.17 1.48
N GLN A 221 -2.19 0.91 0.40
CA GLN A 221 -1.51 0.73 -0.88
C GLN A 221 -0.02 1.06 -0.80
N ASN A 222 0.34 2.16 -0.14
CA ASN A 222 1.74 2.55 0.05
C ASN A 222 2.49 1.54 0.93
N LEU A 223 1.87 1.08 2.01
CA LEU A 223 2.45 0.05 2.87
C LEU A 223 2.67 -1.24 2.08
N ARG A 224 1.66 -1.70 1.36
CA ARG A 224 1.77 -2.89 0.51
C ARG A 224 2.93 -2.77 -0.49
N LYS A 225 3.14 -1.59 -1.08
CA LYS A 225 4.28 -1.33 -1.96
C LYS A 225 5.63 -1.40 -1.23
N LEU A 226 5.70 -0.93 0.01
CA LEU A 226 6.92 -0.96 0.84
C LEU A 226 7.23 -2.36 1.38
N THR A 227 6.23 -3.22 1.53
CA THR A 227 6.36 -4.54 2.14
C THR A 227 6.30 -5.71 1.15
N SER A 228 6.12 -5.46 -0.15
CA SER A 228 6.07 -6.51 -1.16
C SER A 228 7.39 -6.66 -1.90
N ASN A 229 7.88 -7.90 -1.99
CA ASN A 229 9.10 -8.28 -2.72
C ASN A 229 10.35 -7.59 -2.18
N VAL A 230 10.46 -7.54 -0.86
CA VAL A 230 11.55 -6.88 -0.15
C VAL A 230 12.16 -7.82 0.87
N CYS A 231 13.45 -7.61 1.15
CA CYS A 231 14.15 -8.18 2.30
C CYS A 231 14.72 -7.03 3.12
N PHE A 232 14.40 -6.96 4.41
CA PHE A 232 14.98 -5.99 5.32
C PHE A 232 16.15 -6.59 6.07
N LYS A 233 17.17 -5.75 6.32
CA LYS A 233 18.27 -6.09 7.21
C LYS A 233 17.94 -5.64 8.62
N GLY A 234 17.95 -6.55 9.59
CA GLY A 234 17.76 -6.23 11.00
C GLY A 234 17.15 -7.36 11.82
N ASP A 235 16.86 -7.04 13.07
CA ASP A 235 16.20 -7.96 14.00
C ASP A 235 14.71 -8.11 13.67
N SER A 236 14.25 -9.35 13.59
CA SER A 236 12.89 -9.69 13.18
C SER A 236 11.83 -9.23 14.16
N LEU A 237 12.12 -9.25 15.46
CA LEU A 237 11.19 -8.77 16.48
C LEU A 237 11.00 -7.26 16.37
N GLU A 238 12.07 -6.49 16.23
CA GLU A 238 12.01 -5.04 16.09
C GLU A 238 11.33 -4.60 14.78
N ILE A 239 11.63 -5.26 13.67
CA ILE A 239 10.99 -4.94 12.39
C ILE A 239 9.49 -5.29 12.44
N LEU A 240 9.11 -6.45 12.98
CA LEU A 240 7.71 -6.87 13.01
C LEU A 240 6.83 -5.96 13.88
N LYS A 241 7.36 -5.37 14.96
CA LYS A 241 6.65 -4.34 15.76
C LYS A 241 6.16 -3.16 14.93
N SER A 242 6.87 -2.83 13.85
CA SER A 242 6.51 -1.73 12.94
C SER A 242 5.42 -2.11 11.91
N ILE A 243 5.15 -3.40 11.74
CA ILE A 243 4.17 -3.91 10.78
C ILE A 243 2.77 -3.94 11.42
N PRO A 244 1.70 -3.50 10.75
CA PRO A 244 0.35 -3.57 11.31
C PRO A 244 -0.14 -5.02 11.47
N LYS A 245 -1.17 -5.19 12.30
CA LYS A 245 -1.83 -6.50 12.47
C LYS A 245 -2.49 -6.96 11.15
N ASN A 246 -2.64 -8.27 10.97
CA ASN A 246 -3.35 -8.87 9.83
C ASN A 246 -2.83 -8.41 8.45
N HIS A 247 -1.52 -8.35 8.28
CA HIS A 247 -0.85 -7.88 7.07
C HIS A 247 -0.42 -9.03 6.15
N PHE A 248 0.19 -10.08 6.70
CA PHE A 248 0.75 -11.21 5.93
C PHE A 248 -0.26 -12.34 5.77
N SER A 249 -0.32 -12.98 4.60
CA SER A 249 -1.23 -14.12 4.37
C SER A 249 -0.76 -15.34 5.15
N HIS A 250 0.51 -15.69 5.00
CA HIS A 250 1.14 -16.85 5.63
C HIS A 250 2.57 -16.53 6.03
N CYS A 251 3.11 -17.30 6.97
CA CYS A 251 4.51 -17.31 7.32
C CYS A 251 5.07 -18.69 6.97
N ILE A 252 6.01 -18.75 6.04
CA ILE A 252 6.64 -20.01 5.62
C ILE A 252 8.13 -19.80 5.78
N THR A 253 8.77 -20.51 6.71
CA THR A 253 10.11 -20.15 7.21
C THR A 253 10.93 -21.34 7.69
N ASP A 254 12.23 -21.15 7.90
CA ASP A 254 13.11 -22.09 8.59
C ASP A 254 13.64 -21.42 9.87
N ILE A 255 12.99 -21.66 11.01
CA ILE A 255 13.39 -21.00 12.26
C ILE A 255 14.70 -21.57 12.83
N PRO A 256 15.43 -20.81 13.67
CA PRO A 256 16.50 -21.38 14.49
C PRO A 256 15.99 -22.53 15.38
N TYR A 257 16.78 -23.60 15.48
CA TYR A 257 16.37 -24.85 16.14
C TYR A 257 16.80 -24.92 17.61
N GLY A 258 17.74 -24.09 18.05
CA GLY A 258 18.28 -24.16 19.41
C GLY A 258 19.27 -25.33 19.60
N ILE A 259 20.00 -25.72 18.55
CA ILE A 259 20.93 -26.86 18.58
C ILE A 259 22.39 -26.39 18.70
N SER A 260 22.64 -25.08 18.64
CA SER A 260 23.95 -24.45 18.75
C SER A 260 24.92 -24.94 17.66
N VAL A 261 24.56 -24.72 16.38
CA VAL A 261 25.45 -25.05 15.25
C VAL A 261 26.85 -24.44 15.42
N LYS A 262 27.88 -25.26 15.16
CA LYS A 262 29.30 -24.87 15.17
C LYS A 262 29.80 -24.81 13.73
N LYS A 263 30.44 -23.69 13.32
CA LYS A 263 31.22 -23.67 12.07
C LYS A 263 32.51 -24.51 12.25
N GLU A 264 32.72 -25.51 11.39
CA GLU A 264 34.04 -26.16 11.24
C GLU A 264 34.94 -25.29 10.37
N MET A 265 35.93 -24.64 10.98
CA MET A 265 36.94 -23.84 10.28
C MET A 265 38.22 -24.65 10.08
N GLY A 266 38.19 -25.57 9.11
CA GLY A 266 39.38 -26.29 8.64
C GLY A 266 40.04 -27.22 9.66
N LYS A 267 40.94 -28.08 9.18
CA LYS A 267 41.72 -29.03 9.98
C LYS A 267 42.76 -28.29 10.85
N ASN A 268 42.34 -27.61 11.90
CA ASN A 268 43.15 -27.30 13.08
C ASN A 268 42.21 -26.92 14.21
N THR A 269 42.15 -27.80 15.20
CA THR A 269 41.22 -27.77 16.32
C THR A 269 41.52 -26.60 17.26
N THR A 270 40.78 -25.51 17.12
CA THR A 270 40.60 -24.52 18.19
C THR A 270 39.12 -24.22 18.34
N SER A 271 38.60 -24.54 19.53
CA SER A 271 37.28 -24.22 20.10
C SER A 271 36.30 -23.47 19.17
N CYS A 272 35.42 -24.22 18.49
CA CYS A 272 34.30 -23.67 17.73
C CYS A 272 33.31 -22.97 18.69
N LYS A 273 33.11 -21.65 18.52
CA LYS A 273 31.99 -20.93 19.15
C LYS A 273 30.69 -21.36 18.47
N SER A 274 29.69 -21.77 19.25
CA SER A 274 28.30 -21.92 18.77
C SER A 274 27.79 -20.59 18.26
N GLU A 275 27.15 -20.56 17.10
CA GLU A 275 26.53 -19.32 16.61
C GLU A 275 25.43 -18.89 17.58
N GLU A 276 25.44 -17.61 17.96
CA GLU A 276 24.60 -17.09 19.05
C GLU A 276 23.10 -17.11 18.70
N TRP A 277 22.77 -17.07 17.41
CA TRP A 277 21.40 -17.08 16.91
C TRP A 277 20.70 -18.45 16.98
N ASP A 278 21.44 -19.57 17.08
CA ASP A 278 20.89 -20.94 17.18
C ASP A 278 21.04 -21.55 18.58
N LYS A 279 21.23 -20.72 19.60
CA LYS A 279 21.35 -21.20 20.99
C LYS A 279 20.03 -21.71 21.57
N ASP A 280 18.92 -21.12 21.17
CA ASP A 280 17.58 -21.48 21.62
C ASP A 280 16.58 -21.25 20.47
N ILE A 281 15.38 -21.83 20.59
CA ILE A 281 14.26 -21.49 19.73
C ILE A 281 13.82 -20.03 19.96
N PRO A 282 13.26 -19.35 18.94
CA PRO A 282 12.84 -17.96 19.04
C PRO A 282 12.00 -17.63 20.29
N PRO A 283 12.13 -16.41 20.83
CA PRO A 283 11.40 -15.99 22.03
C PRO A 283 9.89 -15.88 21.76
N LEU A 284 9.08 -16.00 22.82
CA LEU A 284 7.62 -15.97 22.73
C LEU A 284 7.11 -14.65 22.12
N GLU A 285 7.78 -13.54 22.42
CA GLU A 285 7.49 -12.21 21.90
C GLU A 285 7.58 -12.15 20.37
N LEU A 286 8.54 -12.85 19.77
CA LEU A 286 8.67 -12.91 18.32
C LEU A 286 7.52 -13.71 17.71
N PHE A 287 7.12 -14.83 18.32
CA PHE A 287 5.94 -15.57 17.86
C PHE A 287 4.65 -14.78 18.04
N ASN A 288 4.52 -13.97 19.09
CA ASN A 288 3.39 -13.04 19.28
C ASN A 288 3.30 -12.03 18.12
N GLU A 289 4.42 -11.46 17.70
CA GLU A 289 4.45 -10.51 16.58
C GLU A 289 4.19 -11.18 15.23
N ILE A 290 4.68 -12.40 15.01
CA ILE A 290 4.32 -13.22 13.84
C ILE A 290 2.80 -13.47 13.83
N TYR A 291 2.22 -13.92 14.95
CA TYR A 291 0.79 -14.17 15.07
C TYR A 291 -0.05 -12.91 14.85
N ARG A 292 0.38 -11.78 15.43
CA ARG A 292 -0.30 -10.48 15.29
C ARG A 292 -0.34 -10.03 13.83
N THR A 293 0.79 -10.16 13.13
CA THR A 293 0.94 -9.70 11.74
C THR A 293 0.32 -10.66 10.72
N LEU A 294 0.11 -11.93 11.04
CA LEU A 294 -0.65 -12.86 10.19
C LEU A 294 -2.14 -12.52 10.13
N LYS A 295 -2.75 -12.66 8.96
CA LYS A 295 -4.21 -12.57 8.79
C LYS A 295 -4.91 -13.76 9.46
N PRO A 296 -6.14 -13.60 9.99
CA PRO A 296 -6.93 -14.74 10.44
C PRO A 296 -7.07 -15.79 9.33
N GLY A 297 -6.92 -17.07 9.68
CA GLY A 297 -6.79 -18.19 8.74
C GLY A 297 -5.38 -18.40 8.18
N GLY A 298 -4.43 -17.50 8.44
CA GLY A 298 -3.05 -17.63 7.95
C GLY A 298 -2.29 -18.78 8.59
N PHE A 299 -1.59 -19.58 7.78
CA PHE A 299 -0.69 -20.62 8.25
C PHE A 299 0.67 -20.06 8.69
N PHE A 300 1.22 -20.65 9.75
CA PHE A 300 2.63 -20.62 10.09
C PHE A 300 3.20 -22.02 9.82
N VAL A 301 4.15 -22.09 8.88
CA VAL A 301 4.75 -23.33 8.40
C VAL A 301 6.25 -23.22 8.56
N THR A 302 6.87 -24.16 9.28
CA THR A 302 8.32 -24.13 9.45
C THR A 302 8.99 -25.49 9.44
N THR A 303 10.11 -25.60 8.73
CA THR A 303 11.05 -26.73 8.88
C THR A 303 11.67 -26.68 10.28
N PHE A 304 11.88 -27.85 10.88
CA PHE A 304 12.31 -27.90 12.27
C PHE A 304 13.12 -29.14 12.62
N SER A 305 13.72 -29.13 13.80
CA SER A 305 14.47 -30.28 14.34
C SER A 305 13.55 -31.49 14.56
N PRO A 306 14.00 -32.71 14.24
CA PRO A 306 13.28 -33.95 14.58
C PRO A 306 13.34 -34.31 16.07
N ARG A 307 14.07 -33.53 16.89
CA ARG A 307 14.19 -33.77 18.33
C ARG A 307 12.87 -33.52 19.06
N SER A 308 12.40 -34.53 19.78
CA SER A 308 11.11 -34.48 20.46
C SER A 308 10.98 -33.36 21.51
N ASP A 309 12.05 -33.09 22.26
CA ASP A 309 12.05 -32.03 23.29
C ASP A 309 11.88 -30.64 22.68
N LEU A 310 12.54 -30.38 21.54
CA LEU A 310 12.43 -29.12 20.82
C LEU A 310 11.05 -28.96 20.18
N ILE A 311 10.49 -30.03 19.60
CA ILE A 311 9.15 -30.01 18.99
C ILE A 311 8.09 -29.68 20.04
N LEU A 312 8.18 -30.28 21.22
CA LEU A 312 7.26 -30.01 22.33
C LEU A 312 7.35 -28.54 22.77
N ASN A 313 8.56 -28.03 22.98
CA ASN A 313 8.79 -26.64 23.38
C ASN A 313 8.24 -25.64 22.34
N LEU A 314 8.47 -25.91 21.05
CA LEU A 314 7.91 -25.08 19.97
C LEU A 314 6.38 -25.12 19.96
N HIS A 315 5.76 -26.30 20.08
CA HIS A 315 4.30 -26.42 20.13
C HIS A 315 3.70 -25.72 21.35
N ASP A 316 4.33 -25.79 22.52
CA ASP A 316 3.87 -25.11 23.72
C ASP A 316 3.85 -23.59 23.51
N LYS A 317 4.94 -23.02 22.96
CA LYS A 317 5.00 -21.59 22.61
C LYS A 317 3.94 -21.19 21.58
N LEU A 318 3.82 -21.95 20.48
CA LEU A 318 2.83 -21.65 19.44
C LEU A 318 1.38 -21.73 19.96
N LYS A 319 1.11 -22.68 20.85
CA LYS A 319 -0.19 -22.81 21.52
C LYS A 319 -0.45 -21.67 22.48
N GLU A 320 0.54 -21.25 23.26
CA GLU A 320 0.45 -20.11 24.18
C GLU A 320 0.12 -18.81 23.44
N VAL A 321 0.73 -18.59 22.27
CA VAL A 321 0.45 -17.44 21.38
C VAL A 321 -0.98 -17.49 20.81
N GLY A 322 -1.60 -18.66 20.72
CA GLY A 322 -2.98 -18.85 20.28
C GLY A 322 -3.14 -19.50 18.90
N PHE A 323 -2.08 -20.08 18.33
CA PHE A 323 -2.22 -20.86 17.10
C PHE A 323 -3.03 -22.15 17.34
N ASN A 324 -3.84 -22.52 16.34
CA ASN A 324 -4.40 -23.86 16.26
C ASN A 324 -3.32 -24.84 15.79
N ILE A 325 -2.99 -25.81 16.66
CA ILE A 325 -1.93 -26.80 16.44
C ILE A 325 -2.46 -28.17 15.99
N LYS A 326 -3.75 -28.30 15.67
CA LYS A 326 -4.42 -29.59 15.36
C LYS A 326 -4.13 -30.11 13.94
N PHE A 327 -2.93 -29.86 13.42
CA PHE A 327 -2.52 -30.27 12.08
C PHE A 327 -1.50 -31.39 12.15
N ASN A 328 -1.57 -32.30 11.18
CA ASN A 328 -0.49 -33.27 10.97
C ASN A 328 0.74 -32.54 10.41
N GLN A 329 1.92 -32.91 10.89
CA GLN A 329 3.18 -32.43 10.34
C GLN A 329 3.41 -33.03 8.96
N LEU A 330 4.11 -32.30 8.10
CA LEU A 330 4.76 -32.89 6.94
C LEU A 330 6.18 -33.30 7.33
N TYR A 331 6.74 -34.27 6.64
CA TYR A 331 8.07 -34.80 6.90
C TYR A 331 8.90 -34.67 5.64
N TRP A 332 9.92 -33.82 5.66
CA TRP A 332 10.90 -33.80 4.59
C TRP A 332 11.90 -34.94 4.82
N VAL A 333 11.89 -35.90 3.89
CA VAL A 333 12.77 -37.06 3.89
C VAL A 333 13.91 -36.82 2.92
N HIS A 334 15.12 -36.88 3.43
CA HIS A 334 16.36 -36.64 2.69
C HIS A 334 17.41 -37.71 3.01
N ASP A 335 18.37 -37.91 2.12
CA ASP A 335 19.50 -38.81 2.36
C ASP A 335 20.36 -38.25 3.52
N PRO A 336 20.55 -38.99 4.63
CA PRO A 336 21.36 -38.51 5.74
C PRO A 336 22.84 -38.58 5.33
N ASN A 337 23.41 -37.45 4.93
CA ASN A 337 24.81 -37.39 4.49
C ASN A 337 25.86 -37.83 5.54
N LEU A 338 25.51 -38.07 6.82
CA LEU A 338 26.46 -38.53 7.85
C LEU A 338 25.80 -39.41 8.94
N PRO A 339 26.40 -40.56 9.32
CA PRO A 339 26.03 -41.26 10.55
C PRO A 339 26.44 -40.44 11.79
N ARG A 340 25.49 -40.05 12.63
CA ARG A 340 25.72 -39.29 13.89
C ARG A 340 25.94 -40.17 15.13
N SER A 341 25.93 -41.47 14.95
CA SER A 341 26.25 -42.45 16.00
C SER A 341 27.76 -42.52 16.19
N TYR A 342 28.26 -42.08 17.33
CA TYR A 342 29.66 -42.27 17.72
C TYR A 342 29.88 -43.67 18.28
N TRP A 343 31.05 -44.26 18.03
CA TRP A 343 31.46 -45.46 18.74
C TRP A 343 31.70 -45.14 20.22
N MET A 344 31.19 -45.99 21.11
CA MET A 344 31.31 -45.78 22.56
C MET A 344 32.78 -45.82 23.02
N GLU A 345 33.61 -46.62 22.35
CA GLU A 345 35.06 -46.73 22.59
C GLU A 345 35.84 -45.43 22.32
N ASP A 346 35.37 -44.58 21.38
CA ASP A 346 36.01 -43.30 21.04
C ASP A 346 35.66 -42.19 22.03
N LYS A 347 34.45 -42.22 22.63
CA LYS A 347 33.98 -41.18 23.57
C LYS A 347 34.71 -41.23 24.90
N GLN A 348 35.06 -42.42 25.41
CA GLN A 348 35.73 -42.54 26.70
C GLN A 348 37.13 -41.91 26.66
N LYS A 349 37.90 -42.17 25.59
CA LYS A 349 39.24 -41.59 25.36
C LYS A 349 39.27 -40.06 25.36
N SER A 350 38.19 -39.41 24.95
CA SER A 350 38.08 -37.94 24.89
C SER A 350 37.85 -37.24 26.24
N LYS A 351 37.53 -37.99 27.31
CA LYS A 351 37.18 -37.44 28.63
C LYS A 351 38.11 -37.85 29.78
N VAL A 352 39.10 -38.70 29.52
CA VAL A 352 40.06 -39.11 30.56
C VAL A 352 41.01 -37.94 30.82
N LYS A 353 40.82 -37.24 31.94
CA LYS A 353 41.93 -36.53 32.58
C LYS A 353 42.84 -37.58 33.21
N GLU A 354 44.14 -37.34 33.18
CA GLU A 354 45.21 -38.18 33.74
C GLU A 354 45.08 -38.32 35.27
N ASP A 355 44.00 -38.93 35.75
CA ASP A 355 43.88 -39.40 37.12
C ASP A 355 44.29 -40.89 37.13
N GLU A 356 45.29 -41.22 37.95
CA GLU A 356 46.06 -42.48 37.94
C GLU A 356 45.22 -43.75 38.24
N ASP A 357 43.97 -43.63 38.67
CA ASP A 357 43.09 -44.76 39.04
C ASP A 357 42.00 -45.12 38.01
N ASN A 358 41.98 -44.48 36.83
CA ASN A 358 40.95 -44.76 35.81
C ASN A 358 41.30 -45.96 34.92
N VAL A 359 40.76 -47.14 35.28
CA VAL A 359 40.77 -48.34 34.41
C VAL A 359 40.03 -48.03 33.09
N ASP A 360 40.71 -48.19 31.95
CA ASP A 360 40.09 -48.07 30.63
C ASP A 360 39.01 -49.15 30.44
N LYS A 361 37.74 -48.71 30.37
CA LYS A 361 36.57 -49.57 30.16
C LYS A 361 36.07 -49.54 28.71
N SER A 362 36.81 -48.92 27.79
CA SER A 362 36.37 -48.72 26.41
C SER A 362 36.19 -50.05 25.66
N SER A 363 37.01 -51.05 26.00
CA SER A 363 36.91 -52.42 25.47
C SER A 363 35.57 -53.10 25.79
N ASN A 364 34.88 -52.70 26.86
CA ASN A 364 33.57 -53.26 27.23
C ASN A 364 32.45 -52.85 26.26
N PHE A 365 32.67 -51.83 25.43
CA PHE A 365 31.69 -51.29 24.49
C PHE A 365 32.11 -51.47 23.02
N LYS A 366 32.99 -52.44 22.76
CA LYS A 366 33.49 -52.71 21.40
C LYS A 366 32.34 -53.14 20.49
N GLY A 367 32.18 -52.43 19.37
CA GLY A 367 31.07 -52.66 18.44
C GLY A 367 29.76 -52.00 18.84
N GLU A 368 29.71 -51.30 19.98
CA GLU A 368 28.56 -50.53 20.42
C GLU A 368 28.69 -49.05 20.03
N LYS A 369 27.57 -48.46 19.59
CA LYS A 369 27.48 -47.04 19.29
C LYS A 369 26.55 -46.33 20.27
N THR A 370 26.76 -45.03 20.43
CA THR A 370 25.78 -44.15 21.09
C THR A 370 24.39 -44.33 20.45
N PRO A 371 23.30 -44.23 21.22
CA PRO A 371 21.93 -44.52 20.76
C PRO A 371 21.36 -43.47 19.78
N HIS A 372 22.19 -42.58 19.26
CA HIS A 372 21.79 -41.52 18.34
C HIS A 372 21.73 -42.04 16.90
N ILE A 373 20.52 -42.25 16.41
CA ILE A 373 20.26 -42.54 14.99
C ILE A 373 20.34 -41.23 14.21
N ALA A 374 21.05 -41.24 13.07
CA ALA A 374 21.05 -40.10 12.17
C ALA A 374 19.64 -39.89 11.61
N SER A 375 19.05 -38.71 11.83
CA SER A 375 17.75 -38.40 11.25
C SER A 375 17.91 -38.14 9.76
N SER A 376 17.18 -38.90 8.95
CA SER A 376 16.93 -38.66 7.52
C SER A 376 15.64 -37.86 7.29
N VAL A 377 15.05 -37.37 8.37
CA VAL A 377 13.74 -36.72 8.37
C VAL A 377 13.81 -35.42 9.15
N GLU A 378 13.26 -34.37 8.56
CA GLU A 378 12.97 -33.11 9.22
C GLU A 378 11.45 -32.88 9.24
N PRO A 379 10.83 -32.68 10.41
CA PRO A 379 9.45 -32.28 10.48
C PRO A 379 9.26 -30.85 9.95
N ILE A 380 8.15 -30.65 9.28
CA ILE A 380 7.61 -29.35 8.89
C ILE A 380 6.37 -29.15 9.75
N ILE A 381 6.52 -28.27 10.73
CA ILE A 381 5.48 -27.90 11.68
C ILE A 381 4.49 -26.99 10.97
N ILE A 382 3.20 -27.31 11.11
CA ILE A 382 2.11 -26.57 10.51
C ILE A 382 1.16 -26.18 11.62
N VAL A 383 0.91 -24.90 11.75
CA VAL A 383 -0.11 -24.35 12.65
C VAL A 383 -0.86 -23.24 11.93
N GLN A 384 -2.05 -22.91 12.41
CA GLN A 384 -2.90 -21.92 11.75
C GLN A 384 -3.44 -20.90 12.75
N LYS A 385 -3.43 -19.61 12.37
CA LYS A 385 -4.15 -18.59 13.11
C LYS A 385 -5.65 -18.90 13.00
N PRO A 386 -6.36 -19.11 14.12
CA PRO A 386 -7.73 -19.62 14.09
C PRO A 386 -8.68 -18.69 13.32
N PHE A 387 -9.74 -19.29 12.80
CA PHE A 387 -10.89 -18.58 12.25
C PHE A 387 -11.79 -18.07 13.38
N GLU A 388 -12.52 -16.98 13.13
CA GLU A 388 -13.60 -16.53 14.04
C GLU A 388 -14.92 -17.27 13.75
N ASP A 389 -15.11 -17.72 12.51
CA ASP A 389 -16.30 -18.44 12.03
C ASP A 389 -15.97 -19.87 11.56
N SER A 390 -16.93 -20.55 10.93
CA SER A 390 -16.66 -21.81 10.22
C SER A 390 -15.69 -21.60 9.05
N ILE A 391 -14.95 -22.66 8.67
CA ILE A 391 -13.96 -22.61 7.58
C ILE A 391 -14.59 -22.12 6.27
N TYR A 392 -15.79 -22.62 5.95
CA TYR A 392 -16.48 -22.25 4.70
C TYR A 392 -16.89 -20.78 4.68
N GLU A 393 -17.46 -20.28 5.78
CA GLU A 393 -17.86 -18.88 5.91
C GLU A 393 -16.64 -17.96 5.86
N HIS A 394 -15.58 -18.32 6.59
CA HIS A 394 -14.32 -17.58 6.59
C HIS A 394 -13.72 -17.50 5.18
N ALA A 395 -13.59 -18.63 4.49
CA ALA A 395 -13.05 -18.67 3.13
C ALA A 395 -13.90 -17.85 2.15
N THR A 396 -15.23 -17.85 2.33
CA THR A 396 -16.16 -17.04 1.53
C THR A 396 -15.99 -15.54 1.79
N LYS A 397 -15.86 -15.13 3.06
CA LYS A 397 -15.57 -13.73 3.43
C LYS A 397 -14.23 -13.27 2.86
N ALA A 398 -13.20 -14.12 2.94
CA ALA A 398 -11.87 -13.85 2.41
C ALA A 398 -11.81 -13.64 0.88
N LEU A 399 -12.86 -14.00 0.13
CA LEU A 399 -12.95 -13.66 -1.30
C LEU A 399 -13.10 -12.15 -1.54
N ASN A 400 -13.66 -11.42 -0.57
CA ASN A 400 -13.98 -9.99 -0.69
C ASN A 400 -13.32 -9.12 0.39
N ASP A 401 -12.70 -9.74 1.40
CA ASP A 401 -12.03 -9.05 2.51
C ASP A 401 -10.51 -9.32 2.47
N ASP A 402 -9.74 -8.29 2.14
CA ASP A 402 -8.28 -8.37 2.03
C ASP A 402 -7.56 -8.46 3.38
N THR A 403 -8.28 -8.35 4.50
CA THR A 403 -7.72 -8.51 5.85
C THR A 403 -7.75 -9.96 6.35
N LEU A 404 -8.40 -10.86 5.60
CA LEU A 404 -8.46 -12.28 5.89
C LEU A 404 -7.56 -13.06 4.93
N SER A 405 -7.03 -14.19 5.41
CA SER A 405 -6.48 -15.22 4.51
C SER A 405 -7.57 -16.26 4.26
N LYS A 406 -7.61 -16.88 3.08
CA LYS A 406 -8.56 -17.98 2.83
C LYS A 406 -8.41 -19.13 3.83
N GLY A 407 -7.19 -19.36 4.33
CA GLY A 407 -6.89 -20.45 5.26
C GLY A 407 -7.15 -21.84 4.71
N THR A 408 -7.04 -21.98 3.39
CA THR A 408 -7.17 -23.23 2.65
C THR A 408 -5.84 -23.63 2.02
N ILE A 409 -5.71 -24.89 1.58
CA ILE A 409 -4.53 -25.41 0.87
C ILE A 409 -4.85 -25.76 -0.59
N ASN A 410 -3.86 -25.67 -1.48
CA ASN A 410 -3.98 -25.96 -2.90
C ASN A 410 -3.42 -27.35 -3.24
N ILE A 411 -4.30 -28.36 -3.22
CA ILE A 411 -3.91 -29.74 -3.49
C ILE A 411 -3.72 -29.98 -5.00
N GLU A 412 -4.54 -29.37 -5.86
CA GLU A 412 -4.50 -29.63 -7.31
C GLU A 412 -3.16 -29.22 -7.94
N GLU A 413 -2.61 -28.07 -7.56
CA GLU A 413 -1.31 -27.61 -8.07
C GLU A 413 -0.10 -28.39 -7.54
N THR A 414 -0.32 -29.23 -6.53
CA THR A 414 0.73 -30.00 -5.83
C THR A 414 0.57 -31.51 -6.00
N LYS A 415 -0.45 -31.96 -6.74
CA LYS A 415 -0.62 -33.38 -7.10
C LYS A 415 0.54 -33.85 -7.97
N VAL A 416 1.20 -34.91 -7.53
CA VAL A 416 2.23 -35.62 -8.30
C VAL A 416 1.57 -36.73 -9.10
N ASN A 417 1.96 -36.89 -10.37
CA ASN A 417 1.42 -37.93 -11.23
C ASN A 417 1.97 -39.31 -10.82
N ASN A 418 1.07 -40.29 -10.70
CA ASN A 418 1.23 -41.60 -10.02
C ASN A 418 2.41 -42.51 -10.43
N LYS A 419 3.12 -42.22 -11.53
CA LYS A 419 4.22 -43.06 -12.01
C LYS A 419 5.50 -42.96 -11.15
N GLN A 420 5.71 -41.84 -10.45
CA GLN A 420 6.96 -41.58 -9.71
C GLN A 420 6.96 -42.14 -8.27
N VAL A 421 5.80 -42.23 -7.61
CA VAL A 421 5.71 -42.82 -6.26
C VAL A 421 5.92 -44.34 -6.28
N GLN A 422 5.59 -45.00 -7.40
CA GLN A 422 5.84 -46.43 -7.60
C GLN A 422 7.33 -46.81 -7.63
N GLN A 423 8.24 -45.84 -7.80
CA GLN A 423 9.69 -46.08 -7.84
C GLN A 423 10.40 -45.86 -6.49
N LEU A 424 9.76 -45.23 -5.49
CA LEU A 424 10.40 -44.93 -4.19
C LEU A 424 10.28 -46.05 -3.15
N ILE A 425 9.60 -47.14 -3.49
CA ILE A 425 9.60 -48.39 -2.73
C ILE A 425 9.86 -49.47 -3.77
N SER A 426 10.96 -50.23 -3.66
CA SER A 426 11.06 -51.51 -4.38
C SER A 426 10.02 -52.44 -3.77
N ILE A 427 8.83 -52.34 -4.35
CA ILE A 427 7.57 -52.91 -3.91
C ILE A 427 7.60 -54.45 -3.97
N GLU A 428 8.61 -55.07 -4.57
CA GLU A 428 8.71 -56.52 -4.76
C GLU A 428 8.85 -57.30 -3.44
N GLU A 429 9.65 -56.84 -2.46
CA GLU A 429 9.86 -57.57 -1.20
C GLU A 429 8.69 -57.38 -0.21
N ILE A 430 8.04 -56.21 -0.22
CA ILE A 430 6.88 -55.93 0.65
C ILE A 430 5.58 -56.52 0.07
N ASN A 431 5.47 -56.63 -1.26
CA ASN A 431 4.30 -57.19 -1.93
C ASN A 431 4.09 -58.68 -1.63
N GLU A 432 5.17 -59.45 -1.49
CA GLU A 432 5.04 -60.88 -1.24
C GLU A 432 4.43 -61.15 0.16
N PHE A 433 4.71 -60.26 1.13
CA PHE A 433 4.22 -60.37 2.50
C PHE A 433 2.83 -59.75 2.71
N ILE A 434 2.54 -58.56 2.12
CA ILE A 434 1.29 -57.82 2.38
C ILE A 434 0.20 -58.12 1.33
N GLY A 435 0.58 -58.47 0.10
CA GLY A 435 -0.34 -58.66 -1.03
C GLY A 435 -1.36 -59.80 -0.85
N LYS A 436 -1.13 -60.73 0.09
CA LYS A 436 -2.08 -61.81 0.40
C LYS A 436 -3.23 -61.38 1.33
N ARG A 437 -3.16 -60.22 2.00
CA ARG A 437 -4.11 -59.87 3.07
C ARG A 437 -4.87 -58.56 2.89
N PHE A 438 -4.42 -57.67 2.01
CA PHE A 438 -5.11 -56.40 1.74
C PHE A 438 -5.10 -56.07 0.24
N SER A 439 -6.28 -55.87 -0.35
CA SER A 439 -6.42 -55.44 -1.76
C SER A 439 -6.00 -53.98 -1.90
N ILE A 440 -4.73 -53.77 -2.27
CA ILE A 440 -4.05 -52.46 -2.37
C ILE A 440 -4.48 -51.63 -3.59
N LYS A 441 -5.28 -52.19 -4.52
CA LYS A 441 -5.61 -51.55 -5.82
C LYS A 441 -6.31 -50.19 -5.73
N ASN A 442 -6.89 -49.82 -4.59
CA ASN A 442 -7.63 -48.56 -4.43
C ASN A 442 -6.88 -47.45 -3.67
N TRP A 443 -5.69 -47.72 -3.10
CA TRP A 443 -4.95 -46.72 -2.31
C TRP A 443 -4.07 -45.79 -3.14
N SER A 444 -3.65 -46.22 -4.33
CA SER A 444 -2.76 -45.45 -5.20
C SER A 444 -3.42 -44.22 -5.82
N GLN A 445 -4.74 -44.07 -5.79
CA GLN A 445 -5.41 -42.93 -6.42
C GLN A 445 -5.64 -41.72 -5.49
N GLN A 446 -5.28 -41.77 -4.20
CA GLN A 446 -5.71 -40.74 -3.23
C GLN A 446 -4.67 -40.21 -2.22
N ILE A 447 -3.41 -40.61 -2.23
CA ILE A 447 -2.53 -40.25 -1.10
C ILE A 447 -1.68 -39.02 -1.42
N PHE A 448 -2.18 -37.86 -1.00
CA PHE A 448 -1.32 -36.79 -0.49
C PHE A 448 -0.78 -37.26 0.86
N GLY A 449 0.36 -37.95 0.86
CA GLY A 449 1.03 -38.40 2.07
C GLY A 449 1.64 -37.21 2.81
N ASN A 450 1.93 -37.36 4.10
CA ASN A 450 2.63 -36.35 4.86
C ASN A 450 4.16 -36.46 4.75
N MET A 451 4.68 -37.09 3.69
CA MET A 451 6.11 -37.29 3.46
C MET A 451 6.50 -36.67 2.12
N ILE A 452 7.55 -35.84 2.14
CA ILE A 452 8.11 -35.16 0.98
C ILE A 452 9.52 -35.71 0.76
N PHE A 453 9.73 -36.42 -0.34
CA PHE A 453 11.03 -37.00 -0.66
C PHE A 453 11.78 -36.10 -1.63
N THR A 454 13.05 -35.85 -1.36
CA THR A 454 13.98 -35.25 -2.33
C THR A 454 15.05 -36.28 -2.67
N SER A 455 15.26 -36.58 -3.96
CA SER A 455 16.47 -37.30 -4.39
C SER A 455 17.70 -36.52 -3.92
N LYS A 456 18.83 -37.22 -3.66
CA LYS A 456 20.11 -36.70 -3.11
C LYS A 456 20.24 -35.18 -3.18
N PRO A 457 20.65 -34.48 -2.10
CA PRO A 457 21.06 -33.08 -2.21
C PRO A 457 22.23 -33.03 -3.20
N ASN A 458 21.93 -32.82 -4.49
CA ASN A 458 22.94 -32.49 -5.46
C ASN A 458 23.55 -31.21 -4.93
N GLU A 459 24.86 -31.23 -4.73
CA GLU A 459 25.69 -30.07 -4.44
C GLU A 459 25.04 -28.86 -5.12
N GLU A 460 24.41 -27.96 -4.35
CA GLU A 460 23.97 -26.70 -4.92
C GLU A 460 25.22 -26.15 -5.60
N LYS A 461 25.16 -25.99 -6.93
CA LYS A 461 26.30 -25.54 -7.71
C LYS A 461 26.78 -24.26 -7.04
N ASN A 462 27.97 -24.30 -6.46
CA ASN A 462 28.53 -23.13 -5.82
C ASN A 462 28.85 -22.14 -6.94
N TYR A 463 28.14 -21.02 -7.01
CA TYR A 463 28.44 -19.97 -7.98
C TYR A 463 29.31 -18.91 -7.30
N ASN A 464 30.37 -18.45 -7.98
CA ASN A 464 31.14 -17.32 -7.48
C ASN A 464 30.34 -16.01 -7.63
N TYR A 465 30.84 -14.92 -7.05
CA TYR A 465 30.28 -13.56 -7.15
C TYR A 465 30.08 -13.01 -8.58
N LYS A 466 30.58 -13.70 -9.62
CA LYS A 466 30.37 -13.39 -11.04
C LYS A 466 29.34 -14.31 -11.72
N GLY A 467 28.75 -15.26 -11.00
CA GLY A 467 27.79 -16.23 -11.53
C GLY A 467 28.43 -17.41 -12.26
N GLU A 468 29.72 -17.67 -12.06
CA GLU A 468 30.42 -18.79 -12.68
C GLU A 468 30.35 -20.04 -11.77
N GLU A 469 30.03 -21.19 -12.35
CA GLU A 469 29.93 -22.48 -11.67
C GLU A 469 31.31 -22.93 -11.14
N ILE A 470 31.45 -23.09 -9.81
CA ILE A 470 32.67 -23.55 -9.15
C ILE A 470 32.69 -25.08 -9.14
N LYS A 471 33.51 -25.68 -10.02
CA LYS A 471 33.72 -27.13 -10.10
C LYS A 471 34.77 -27.62 -9.08
N SER A 472 34.35 -27.85 -7.84
CA SER A 472 34.97 -28.72 -6.81
C SER A 472 36.40 -28.46 -6.23
N LYS A 473 36.47 -28.68 -4.90
CA LYS A 473 37.53 -29.29 -4.07
C LYS A 473 38.86 -28.61 -3.71
N ASN A 474 39.12 -27.35 -4.05
CA ASN A 474 40.20 -26.58 -3.40
C ASN A 474 39.64 -25.40 -2.58
N VAL A 475 39.41 -25.68 -1.30
CA VAL A 475 38.94 -24.74 -0.28
C VAL A 475 40.05 -23.73 0.01
N ASN A 476 40.02 -22.59 -0.66
CA ASN A 476 40.70 -21.37 -0.18
C ASN A 476 40.14 -20.06 -0.78
N SER A 477 38.84 -20.02 -1.11
CA SER A 477 38.18 -18.77 -1.49
C SER A 477 37.07 -18.45 -0.49
N LYS A 478 37.11 -17.24 0.08
CA LYS A 478 36.10 -16.62 0.96
C LYS A 478 34.75 -16.36 0.24
N LYS A 479 34.32 -17.23 -0.68
CA LYS A 479 33.36 -16.89 -1.76
C LYS A 479 32.45 -18.05 -2.19
N ALA A 480 32.08 -18.94 -1.27
CA ALA A 480 31.01 -19.93 -1.44
C ALA A 480 29.88 -19.64 -0.44
N ASN A 481 28.64 -20.03 -0.73
CA ASN A 481 27.50 -19.88 0.19
C ASN A 481 27.77 -20.76 1.43
N ASP A 482 28.27 -20.17 2.51
CA ASP A 482 28.77 -20.85 3.70
C ASP A 482 27.72 -20.97 4.81
N HIS A 483 26.44 -20.76 4.46
CA HIS A 483 25.34 -20.92 5.39
C HIS A 483 25.21 -22.39 5.81
N ALA A 484 25.27 -22.65 7.12
CA ALA A 484 25.40 -23.99 7.67
C ALA A 484 24.18 -24.91 7.40
N SER A 485 23.03 -24.33 7.05
CA SER A 485 21.74 -25.01 6.88
C SER A 485 20.91 -24.52 5.68
N VAL A 486 21.50 -24.46 4.47
CA VAL A 486 20.73 -24.09 3.26
C VAL A 486 19.69 -25.15 2.92
N LYS A 487 18.41 -24.76 2.85
CA LYS A 487 17.30 -25.63 2.43
C LYS A 487 17.10 -25.60 0.91
N PRO A 488 16.63 -26.71 0.29
CA PRO A 488 16.36 -26.74 -1.15
C PRO A 488 15.26 -25.74 -1.56
N VAL A 489 15.52 -24.95 -2.60
CA VAL A 489 14.55 -24.02 -3.21
C VAL A 489 13.26 -24.73 -3.62
N ALA A 490 13.38 -25.93 -4.19
CA ALA A 490 12.21 -26.67 -4.64
C ALA A 490 11.28 -27.10 -3.50
N LEU A 491 11.82 -27.36 -2.29
CA LEU A 491 11.01 -27.69 -1.11
C LEU A 491 10.14 -26.51 -0.69
N PHE A 492 10.74 -25.33 -0.56
CA PHE A 492 10.01 -24.12 -0.21
C PHE A 492 9.04 -23.70 -1.32
N ALA A 493 9.39 -23.88 -2.60
CA ALA A 493 8.45 -23.66 -3.69
C ALA A 493 7.22 -24.58 -3.60
N TYR A 494 7.40 -25.84 -3.22
CA TYR A 494 6.29 -26.75 -2.97
C TYR A 494 5.40 -26.28 -1.80
N LEU A 495 5.99 -25.92 -0.65
CA LEU A 495 5.25 -25.42 0.51
C LEU A 495 4.49 -24.13 0.18
N LEU A 496 5.11 -23.20 -0.55
CA LEU A 496 4.49 -21.97 -1.01
C LEU A 496 3.27 -22.25 -1.89
N LYS A 497 3.37 -23.15 -2.87
CA LYS A 497 2.21 -23.54 -3.70
C LYS A 497 1.11 -24.19 -2.88
N LEU A 498 1.47 -25.06 -1.93
CA LEU A 498 0.52 -25.80 -1.12
C LEU A 498 -0.28 -24.88 -0.21
N PHE A 499 0.38 -23.99 0.52
CA PHE A 499 -0.26 -23.17 1.56
C PHE A 499 -0.78 -21.83 1.05
N ASN A 500 -0.12 -21.22 0.06
CA ASN A 500 -0.51 -19.89 -0.41
C ASN A 500 -1.67 -19.92 -1.41
N THR A 501 -2.89 -19.99 -0.88
CA THR A 501 -4.12 -19.88 -1.67
C THR A 501 -4.53 -18.43 -1.96
N ASP A 502 -3.81 -17.47 -1.38
CA ASP A 502 -3.98 -16.03 -1.56
C ASP A 502 -2.98 -15.48 -2.59
N LYS A 503 -3.37 -15.47 -3.87
CA LYS A 503 -2.50 -15.04 -4.99
C LYS A 503 -1.88 -13.65 -4.81
N ASP A 504 -2.61 -12.77 -4.13
CA ASP A 504 -2.24 -11.38 -3.86
C ASP A 504 -1.59 -11.19 -2.47
N GLY A 505 -1.58 -12.23 -1.65
CA GLY A 505 -1.02 -12.23 -0.30
C GLY A 505 0.50 -12.01 -0.30
N ILE A 506 1.01 -11.56 0.85
CA ILE A 506 2.44 -11.41 1.11
C ILE A 506 2.86 -12.50 2.09
N ILE A 507 3.85 -13.30 1.70
CA ILE A 507 4.46 -14.33 2.54
C ILE A 507 5.50 -13.70 3.45
N LEU A 508 5.39 -13.95 4.75
CA LEU A 508 6.38 -13.58 5.75
C LEU A 508 7.49 -14.64 5.84
N GLU A 509 8.73 -14.19 5.79
CA GLU A 509 9.94 -14.96 6.07
C GLU A 509 10.79 -14.16 7.09
N PRO A 510 10.63 -14.40 8.40
CA PRO A 510 11.34 -13.65 9.43
C PRO A 510 12.77 -14.16 9.69
N PHE A 511 13.20 -15.25 9.05
CA PHE A 511 14.54 -15.83 9.20
C PHE A 511 15.09 -16.20 7.83
N ALA A 512 15.31 -15.18 6.99
CA ALA A 512 15.55 -15.41 5.57
C ALA A 512 16.83 -16.21 5.27
N GLY A 513 17.84 -16.16 6.14
CA GLY A 513 19.10 -16.87 6.00
C GLY A 513 19.73 -16.57 4.65
N SER A 514 20.08 -17.62 3.90
CA SER A 514 20.59 -17.45 2.53
C SER A 514 19.54 -17.05 1.48
N GLY A 515 18.25 -16.97 1.83
CA GLY A 515 17.17 -16.46 0.97
C GLY A 515 16.32 -17.49 0.23
N THR A 516 16.36 -18.77 0.62
CA THR A 516 15.63 -19.86 -0.09
C THR A 516 14.15 -19.56 -0.28
N THR A 517 13.44 -19.13 0.75
CA THR A 517 12.00 -18.77 0.68
C THR A 517 11.75 -17.59 -0.26
N LEU A 518 12.61 -16.57 -0.23
CA LEU A 518 12.47 -15.37 -1.04
C LEU A 518 12.67 -15.68 -2.53
N ILE A 519 13.68 -16.49 -2.84
CA ILE A 519 13.94 -16.98 -4.21
C ILE A 519 12.78 -17.84 -4.71
N SER A 520 12.30 -18.76 -3.88
CA SER A 520 11.13 -19.60 -4.21
C SER A 520 9.89 -18.75 -4.48
N SER A 521 9.63 -17.75 -3.64
CA SER A 521 8.50 -16.82 -3.81
C SER A 521 8.64 -16.01 -5.11
N LYS A 522 9.83 -15.50 -5.41
CA LYS A 522 10.12 -14.77 -6.64
C LYS A 522 9.87 -15.63 -7.88
N LEU A 523 10.35 -16.89 -7.90
CA LEU A 523 10.15 -17.83 -9.00
C LEU A 523 8.65 -18.13 -9.24
N LEU A 524 7.88 -18.22 -8.16
CA LEU A 524 6.44 -18.44 -8.21
C LEU A 524 5.63 -17.16 -8.47
N LYS A 525 6.30 -16.01 -8.62
CA LYS A 525 5.67 -14.69 -8.75
C LYS A 525 4.73 -14.37 -7.57
N MET A 526 5.09 -14.84 -6.38
CA MET A 526 4.39 -14.55 -5.13
C MET A 526 5.07 -13.39 -4.41
N ASN A 527 4.28 -12.55 -3.74
CA ASN A 527 4.84 -11.46 -2.94
C ASN A 527 5.41 -12.02 -1.64
N TYR A 528 6.57 -11.51 -1.25
CA TYR A 528 7.25 -11.90 -0.01
C TYR A 528 7.75 -10.69 0.78
N PHE A 529 7.96 -10.91 2.08
CA PHE A 529 8.61 -9.99 3.00
C PHE A 529 9.64 -10.80 3.81
N GLY A 530 10.92 -10.58 3.50
CA GLY A 530 12.04 -11.22 4.18
C GLY A 530 12.65 -10.32 5.26
N ILE A 531 13.18 -10.93 6.31
CA ILE A 531 14.04 -10.28 7.30
C ILE A 531 15.29 -11.13 7.50
N GLU A 532 16.47 -10.51 7.49
CA GLU A 532 17.74 -11.15 7.82
C GLU A 532 18.60 -10.21 8.67
N GLN A 533 19.13 -10.72 9.78
CA GLN A 533 19.92 -9.91 10.70
C GLN A 533 21.42 -9.93 10.35
N ASP A 534 21.94 -11.06 9.86
CA ASP A 534 23.35 -11.22 9.53
C ASP A 534 23.73 -10.50 8.24
N ASP A 535 24.81 -9.71 8.33
CA ASP A 535 25.35 -8.93 7.23
C ASP A 535 25.75 -9.81 6.04
N GLY A 536 26.37 -10.95 6.29
CA GLY A 536 26.84 -11.87 5.25
C GLY A 536 25.69 -12.52 4.51
N TYR A 537 24.72 -13.07 5.24
CA TYR A 537 23.53 -13.70 4.66
C TYR A 537 22.66 -12.69 3.90
N TYR A 538 22.51 -11.48 4.41
CA TYR A 538 21.77 -10.41 3.72
C TYR A 538 22.42 -10.03 2.37
N GLU A 539 23.75 -9.95 2.29
CA GLU A 539 24.45 -9.70 1.03
C GLU A 539 24.32 -10.87 0.04
N ILE A 540 24.28 -12.13 0.53
CA ILE A 540 23.97 -13.30 -0.30
C ILE A 540 22.56 -13.20 -0.89
N ILE A 541 21.56 -12.85 -0.07
CA ILE A 541 20.17 -12.65 -0.52
C ILE A 541 20.11 -11.63 -1.65
N LYS A 542 20.73 -10.46 -1.49
CA LYS A 542 20.75 -9.41 -2.53
C LYS A 542 21.28 -9.94 -3.85
N GLN A 543 22.39 -10.66 -3.81
CA GLN A 543 23.01 -11.21 -5.02
C GLN A 543 22.11 -12.24 -5.69
N ARG A 544 21.52 -13.17 -4.93
CA ARG A 544 20.59 -14.18 -5.45
C ARG A 544 19.32 -13.55 -6.04
N LEU A 545 18.81 -12.48 -5.44
CA LEU A 545 17.63 -11.76 -5.94
C LEU A 545 17.92 -10.93 -7.21
N ILE A 546 19.16 -10.44 -7.40
CA ILE A 546 19.58 -9.69 -8.60
C ILE A 546 19.92 -10.62 -9.77
N GLN A 547 20.51 -11.79 -9.51
CA GLN A 547 20.91 -12.77 -10.53
C GLN A 547 19.68 -13.50 -11.11
N ASP A 548 18.95 -12.83 -11.99
CA ASP A 548 17.69 -13.29 -12.61
C ASP A 548 17.82 -14.54 -13.51
N LYS A 549 19.03 -15.11 -13.68
CA LYS A 549 19.33 -16.15 -14.69
C LYS A 549 19.75 -17.51 -14.15
N SER A 550 20.00 -17.66 -12.84
CA SER A 550 20.56 -18.91 -12.29
C SER A 550 19.51 -19.96 -11.88
N TYR A 551 18.24 -19.58 -11.77
CA TYR A 551 17.15 -20.50 -11.45
C TYR A 551 16.09 -20.45 -12.55
N THR A 552 16.05 -21.49 -13.37
CA THR A 552 15.05 -21.69 -14.41
C THR A 552 13.88 -22.52 -13.88
N ASN A 553 12.74 -22.50 -14.58
CA ASN A 553 11.64 -23.44 -14.29
C ASN A 553 12.08 -24.91 -14.39
N ASP A 554 13.18 -25.21 -15.09
CA ASP A 554 13.73 -26.55 -15.20
C ASP A 554 14.49 -26.98 -13.94
N ASP A 555 15.07 -26.03 -13.17
CA ASP A 555 15.70 -26.31 -11.86
C ASP A 555 14.67 -26.67 -10.77
N LEU A 556 13.43 -26.18 -10.91
CA LEU A 556 12.31 -26.60 -10.04
C LEU A 556 11.78 -27.99 -10.41
N LYS A 557 11.88 -28.40 -11.67
CA LYS A 557 11.45 -29.73 -12.15
C LYS A 557 12.49 -30.81 -11.88
N SER A 558 13.78 -30.49 -12.04
CA SER A 558 14.87 -31.44 -11.88
C SER A 558 15.10 -31.88 -10.43
N ASN A 559 14.81 -31.00 -9.46
CA ASN A 559 15.05 -31.26 -8.03
C ASN A 559 13.88 -31.94 -7.28
N PHE A 560 12.71 -32.08 -7.91
CA PHE A 560 11.56 -32.79 -7.32
C PHE A 560 11.07 -33.96 -8.17
N PHE A 561 11.26 -33.94 -9.51
CA PHE A 561 10.56 -34.87 -10.42
C PHE A 561 11.35 -35.33 -11.67
N ASN A 562 12.68 -35.52 -11.61
CA ASN A 562 13.43 -36.25 -12.65
C ASN A 562 14.40 -37.24 -11.98
N ASN A 563 14.46 -38.53 -12.30
CA ASN A 563 13.76 -39.37 -13.28
C ASN A 563 13.73 -40.81 -12.75
#